data_AF-A0A351BL39-F1
#
_entry.id   AF-A0A351BL39-F1
#
_cell.length_a   1.000
_cell.length_b   1.000
_cell.length_c   1.000
_cell.angle_alpha   90.00
_cell.angle_beta   90.00
_cell.angle_gamma   90.00
#
_symmetry.space_group_name_H-M   'P 1'
#
loop_
_entity.id
_entity.type
_entity.pdbx_description
1 polymer ?
#
loop_
_entity_poly.entity_id
_entity_poly.type
_entity_poly.pdbx_seq_one_letter_code
_entity_poly.pdbx_strand_id
1 'polypeptide(L)' 'MNTDQTAALAQPTPQYAIDSQRLNLWYGTFQALYDVDLRIRQGMITSMIGPSGCGKSTFL' A
#
# COMPACT_ATOMS: atom_id res chain seq x y z
N MET A 1 29.03 -9.30 -33.57
CA MET A 1 29.44 -8.34 -32.52
C MET A 1 28.62 -7.07 -32.76
N ASN A 2 27.54 -6.77 -32.06
CA ASN A 2 27.05 -7.28 -30.77
C ASN A 2 25.53 -7.46 -30.83
N THR A 3 25.09 -8.58 -30.26
CA THR A 3 23.70 -8.94 -30.02
C THR A 3 23.48 -8.77 -28.52
N ASP A 4 23.30 -7.55 -28.05
CA ASP A 4 23.01 -7.26 -26.64
C ASP A 4 21.56 -6.76 -26.55
N GLN A 5 20.60 -7.69 -26.46
CA GLN A 5 19.88 -7.89 -25.20
C GLN A 5 19.86 -6.65 -24.29
N THR A 6 18.85 -5.82 -24.46
CA THR A 6 18.21 -5.14 -23.32
C THR A 6 16.71 -5.14 -23.55
N ALA A 7 16.17 -6.34 -23.76
CA ALA A 7 14.80 -6.61 -23.31
C ALA A 7 14.80 -6.29 -21.81
N ALA A 8 14.31 -5.11 -21.45
CA ALA A 8 14.11 -4.71 -20.07
C ALA A 8 13.44 -5.89 -19.38
N LEU A 9 14.16 -6.51 -18.43
CA LEU A 9 13.67 -7.65 -17.67
C LEU A 9 12.30 -7.24 -17.12
N ALA A 10 11.24 -7.80 -17.71
CA ALA A 10 9.88 -7.54 -17.30
C ALA A 10 9.74 -8.11 -15.89
N GLN A 11 10.11 -7.29 -14.91
CA GLN A 11 9.96 -7.62 -13.51
C GLN A 11 8.45 -7.84 -13.34
N PRO A 12 8.01 -9.01 -12.85
CA PRO A 12 6.60 -9.29 -12.72
C PRO A 12 5.98 -8.17 -11.89
N THR A 13 5.02 -7.44 -12.48
CA THR A 13 4.32 -6.37 -11.78
C THR A 13 3.69 -7.00 -10.54
N PRO A 14 4.08 -6.57 -9.33
CA PRO A 14 3.56 -7.16 -8.12
C PRO A 14 2.05 -6.97 -8.08
N GLN A 15 1.32 -8.09 -7.97
CA GLN A 15 -0.13 -8.04 -7.84
C GLN A 15 -0.47 -7.64 -6.40
N TYR A 16 -1.19 -6.54 -6.25
CA TYR A 16 -1.65 -6.04 -4.97
C TYR A 16 -3.09 -6.50 -4.73
N ALA A 17 -3.37 -7.02 -3.53
CA ALA A 17 -4.73 -7.31 -3.08
C ALA A 17 -5.42 -6.05 -2.53
N ILE A 18 -4.63 -5.14 -1.94
CA ILE A 18 -5.09 -3.82 -1.47
C ILE A 18 -4.09 -2.78 -1.98
N ASP A 19 -4.58 -1.73 -2.62
CA ASP A 19 -3.81 -0.53 -3.02
C ASP A 19 -4.65 0.70 -2.67
N SER A 20 -4.23 1.43 -1.64
CA SER A 20 -4.79 2.73 -1.27
C SER A 20 -3.77 3.81 -1.56
N GLN A 21 -4.20 4.88 -2.22
CA GLN A 21 -3.35 6.02 -2.56
C GLN A 21 -3.96 7.30 -2.00
N ARG A 22 -3.19 8.02 -1.18
CA ARG A 22 -3.58 9.25 -0.48
C ARG A 22 -4.93 9.11 0.24
N LEU A 23 -5.10 8.03 0.99
CA LEU A 23 -6.32 7.80 1.75
C LEU A 23 -6.42 8.82 2.89
N ASN A 24 -7.50 9.57 2.90
CA ASN A 24 -7.85 10.47 3.98
C ASN A 24 -9.20 10.05 4.57
N LEU A 25 -9.32 10.10 5.89
CA LEU A 25 -10.54 9.68 6.58
C LEU A 25 -10.86 10.61 7.74
N TRP A 26 -12.13 11.00 7.84
CA TRP A 26 -12.66 11.90 8.86
C TRP A 26 -13.82 11.26 9.64
N TYR A 27 -13.86 11.55 10.93
CA TYR A 27 -15.02 11.36 11.79
C TYR A 27 -15.57 12.74 12.18
N GLY A 28 -16.59 13.19 11.45
CA GLY A 28 -17.11 14.56 11.59
C GLY A 28 -16.05 15.59 11.23
N THR A 29 -15.67 16.43 12.20
CA THR A 29 -14.62 17.45 12.03
C THR A 29 -13.21 16.94 12.33
N PHE A 30 -13.07 15.74 12.90
CA PHE A 30 -11.77 15.16 13.25
C PHE A 30 -11.23 14.31 12.09
N GLN A 31 -10.02 14.61 11.63
CA GLN A 31 -9.33 13.79 10.64
C GLN A 31 -8.49 12.70 11.33
N ALA A 32 -8.80 11.44 11.03
CA ALA A 32 -8.16 10.27 11.61
C ALA A 32 -7.04 9.70 10.73
N LEU A 33 -7.15 9.81 9.40
CA LEU A 33 -6.11 9.40 8.45
C LEU A 33 -5.75 10.56 7.52
N TYR A 34 -4.45 10.73 7.27
CA TYR A 34 -3.89 11.81 6.45
C TYR A 34 -3.02 11.19 5.37
N ASP A 35 -3.43 11.35 4.10
CA ASP A 35 -2.70 10.92 2.90
C ASP A 35 -2.00 9.55 3.02
N VAL A 36 -2.73 8.53 3.48
CA VAL A 36 -2.16 7.20 3.73
C VAL A 36 -2.04 6.42 2.42
N ASP A 37 -0.80 6.09 2.04
CA ASP A 37 -0.48 5.16 0.97
C ASP A 37 -0.20 3.75 1.54
N LEU A 38 -0.96 2.74 1.10
CA LEU A 38 -0.75 1.36 1.53
C LEU A 38 -0.94 0.39 0.36
N ARG A 39 0.04 -0.49 0.18
CA ARG A 39 -0.01 -1.58 -0.80
C ARG A 39 0.25 -2.91 -0.12
N ILE A 40 -0.74 -3.79 -0.14
CA ILE A 40 -0.63 -5.16 0.37
C ILE A 40 -0.55 -6.10 -0.83
N ARG A 41 0.54 -6.86 -0.90
CA ARG A 41 0.75 -7.87 -1.94
C ARG A 41 -0.24 -9.00 -1.80
N GLN A 42 -0.68 -9.54 -2.93
CA GLN A 42 -1.55 -10.72 -2.92
C GLN A 42 -0.85 -11.92 -2.28
N GLY A 43 -1.59 -12.67 -1.46
CA GLY A 43 -1.09 -13.86 -0.77
C GLY A 43 -0.18 -13.58 0.44
N MET A 44 0.00 -12.31 0.83
CA MET A 44 0.84 -11.93 1.97
C MET A 44 -0.01 -11.72 3.23
N ILE A 45 0.35 -12.41 4.31
CA ILE A 45 -0.19 -12.11 5.65
C ILE A 45 0.45 -10.81 6.13
N THR A 46 -0.37 -9.79 6.33
CA THR A 46 0.07 -8.45 6.75
C THR A 46 -0.59 -8.11 8.08
N SER A 47 0.19 -7.63 9.04
CA SER A 47 -0.32 -7.14 10.32
C SER A 47 -0.05 -5.64 10.45
N MET A 48 -1.04 -4.90 10.95
CA MET A 48 -0.94 -3.47 11.22
C MET A 48 -0.68 -3.25 12.71
N ILE A 49 0.49 -2.71 13.05
CA ILE A 49 0.94 -2.53 14.44
C ILE A 49 1.16 -1.05 14.74
N GLY A 50 0.78 -0.60 15.94
CA GLY A 50 0.95 0.78 16.38
C GLY A 50 0.21 1.11 17.69
N PRO A 51 0.53 2.24 18.35
CA PRO A 51 -0.06 2.64 19.64
C PRO A 51 -1.58 2.83 19.56
N SER A 52 -2.27 2.90 20.70
CA SER A 52 -3.73 3.13 20.69
C SER A 52 -4.04 4.48 20.01
N GLY A 53 -5.13 4.52 19.23
CA GLY A 53 -5.54 5.73 18.51
C GLY A 53 -4.80 6.04 17.22
N CYS A 54 -3.79 5.28 16.80
CA CYS A 54 -3.03 5.57 15.55
C CYS A 54 -3.77 5.23 14.24
N GLY A 55 -5.08 4.99 14.27
CA GLY A 55 -5.89 4.79 13.05
C GLY A 55 -5.95 3.37 12.48
N LYS A 56 -5.44 2.34 13.17
CA LYS A 56 -5.41 0.96 12.64
C LYS A 56 -6.78 0.38 12.32
N SER A 57 -7.67 0.39 13.32
CA SER A 57 -9.07 -0.07 13.16
C SER A 57 -9.90 0.88 12.31
N THR A 58 -9.40 2.08 12.04
CA THR A 58 -10.02 3.03 11.12
C THR A 58 -9.65 2.73 9.67
N PHE A 59 -8.56 1.99 9.44
CA PHE A 59 -8.11 1.58 8.12
C PHE A 59 -8.69 0.21 7.67
N LEU A 60 -8.92 -0.71 8.62
CA LEU A 60 -9.56 -2.02 8.39
C LEU A 60 -11.08 -1.90 8.26
#